data_AF-A0A1S1NEN6-F1
#
_entry.id   AF-A0A1S1NEN6-F1
#
_cell.length_a   1.000
_cell.length_b   1.000
_cell.length_c   1.000
_cell.angle_alpha   90.00
_cell.angle_beta   90.00
_cell.angle_gamma   90.00
#
_symmetry.space_group_name_H-M   'P 1'
#
loop_
_entity.id
_entity.type
_entity.pdbx_description
1 polymer ?
#
loop_
_entity_poly.entity_id
_entity_poly.type
_entity_poly.pdbx_seq_one_letter_code
_entity_poly.pdbx_strand_id
1 'polypeptide(L)'
;MTESGSLPSTHATVLTDRPDRYGKQLVAHLGRRNGGQWSPETGSGWIDLGRGRATVTARGDRLELDVVAPAEDLPRLEEVVASHLVRFGTHDELTVDWRR
;
A
#
# COMPACT_ATOMS: atom_id res chain seq x y z
N MET A 1 29.10 9.85 -12.48
CA MET A 1 27.68 10.08 -12.75
C MET A 1 26.92 9.22 -11.76
N THR A 2 26.61 9.76 -10.58
CA THR A 2 25.70 9.08 -9.66
C THR A 2 24.32 9.27 -10.26
N GLU A 3 23.82 8.28 -10.99
CA GLU A 3 22.38 8.18 -11.17
C GLU A 3 21.81 8.14 -9.75
N SER A 4 21.17 9.23 -9.36
CA SER A 4 20.17 9.22 -8.30
C SER A 4 19.07 8.30 -8.81
N GLY A 5 19.32 6.98 -8.75
CA GLY A 5 18.41 5.96 -9.22
C GLY A 5 17.18 6.06 -8.35
N SER A 6 16.17 6.78 -8.85
CA SER A 6 14.87 6.81 -8.22
C SER A 6 14.42 5.36 -8.20
N LEU A 7 14.23 4.80 -6.99
CA LEU A 7 13.71 3.45 -6.88
C LEU A 7 12.40 3.39 -7.67
N PRO A 8 12.17 2.32 -8.45
CA PRO A 8 10.91 2.20 -9.16
C PRO A 8 9.77 2.18 -8.16
N SER A 9 8.67 2.81 -8.56
CA SER A 9 7.45 2.91 -7.77
C SER A 9 6.30 2.37 -8.58
N THR A 10 5.38 1.69 -7.91
CA THR A 10 4.07 1.35 -8.47
C THR A 10 2.98 1.95 -7.62
N HIS A 11 1.87 2.28 -8.28
CA HIS A 11 0.70 2.79 -7.61
C HIS A 11 -0.52 1.93 -7.97
N ALA A 12 -1.43 1.76 -7.03
CA ALA A 12 -2.72 1.13 -7.27
C ALA A 12 -3.83 1.96 -6.64
N THR A 13 -4.99 1.94 -7.29
CA THR A 13 -6.20 2.59 -6.77
C THR A 13 -7.26 1.53 -6.58
N VAL A 14 -7.82 1.49 -5.38
CA VAL A 14 -8.82 0.49 -4.97
C VAL A 14 -10.08 1.23 -4.57
N LEU A 15 -11.16 1.01 -5.32
CA LEU A 15 -12.46 1.60 -5.00
C LEU A 15 -13.05 0.91 -3.77
N THR A 16 -13.50 1.70 -2.80
CA THR A 16 -14.11 1.19 -1.58
C THR A 16 -14.88 2.30 -0.86
N ASP A 17 -16.02 1.95 -0.28
CA ASP A 17 -16.79 2.89 0.56
C ASP A 17 -16.14 3.18 1.92
N ARG A 18 -15.07 2.45 2.28
CA ARG A 18 -14.42 2.55 3.60
C ARG A 18 -12.89 2.59 3.51
N PRO A 19 -12.28 3.54 2.78
CA PRO A 19 -10.84 3.53 2.54
C PRO A 19 -10.03 3.70 3.82
N ASP A 20 -10.44 4.58 4.75
CA ASP A 20 -9.75 4.77 6.04
C ASP A 20 -9.69 3.50 6.87
N ARG A 21 -10.76 2.70 6.85
CA ARG A 21 -10.83 1.43 7.58
C ARG A 21 -9.81 0.44 7.01
N TYR A 22 -9.81 0.29 5.69
CA TYR A 22 -8.91 -0.64 5.02
C TYR A 22 -7.44 -0.19 5.08
N GLY A 23 -7.18 1.10 4.92
CA GLY A 23 -5.84 1.67 5.06
C GLY A 23 -5.26 1.45 6.45
N LYS A 24 -6.05 1.76 7.50
CA LYS A 24 -5.65 1.49 8.88
C LYS A 24 -5.38 0.00 9.14
N GLN A 25 -6.24 -0.90 8.65
CA GLN A 25 -6.05 -2.35 8.80
C GLN A 25 -4.77 -2.83 8.12
N LEU A 26 -4.51 -2.36 6.90
CA LEU A 26 -3.33 -2.71 6.12
C LEU A 26 -2.06 -2.26 6.83
N VAL A 27 -1.99 -1.00 7.27
CA VAL A 27 -0.85 -0.47 8.01
C VAL A 27 -0.66 -1.18 9.35
N ALA A 28 -1.73 -1.39 10.12
CA ALA A 28 -1.66 -2.07 11.41
C ALA A 28 -1.32 -3.56 11.32
N HIS A 29 -1.48 -4.18 10.14
CA HIS A 29 -1.15 -5.58 9.91
C HIS A 29 0.28 -5.72 9.38
N LEU A 30 0.58 -5.13 8.22
CA LEU A 30 1.89 -5.24 7.58
C LEU A 30 2.98 -4.49 8.36
N GLY A 31 2.61 -3.39 9.01
CA GLY A 31 3.53 -2.60 9.84
C GLY A 31 3.96 -3.31 11.13
N ARG A 32 3.36 -4.45 11.51
CA ARG A 32 3.79 -5.22 12.69
C ARG A 32 5.20 -5.78 12.55
N ARG A 33 5.64 -6.04 11.31
CA ARG A 33 6.90 -6.75 11.07
C ARG A 33 8.11 -5.83 11.15
N ASN A 34 8.11 -4.74 10.37
CA ASN A 34 9.26 -3.82 10.31
C ASN A 34 8.90 -2.39 10.74
N GLY A 35 7.62 -2.08 10.95
CA GLY A 35 7.15 -0.76 11.32
C GLY A 35 6.14 -0.19 10.32
N GLY A 36 5.30 0.70 10.83
CA GLY A 36 4.33 1.44 10.03
C GLY A 36 3.51 2.35 10.92
N GLN A 37 2.95 3.40 10.34
CA GLN A 37 2.13 4.36 11.07
C GLN A 37 0.97 4.82 10.21
N TRP A 38 -0.24 4.79 10.79
CA TRP A 38 -1.44 5.35 10.20
C TRP A 38 -1.81 6.63 10.93
N SER A 39 -2.06 7.69 10.16
CA SER A 39 -2.55 8.97 10.61
C SER A 39 -4.04 9.09 10.24
N PRO A 40 -4.96 8.96 11.20
CA PRO A 40 -6.38 9.15 10.95
C PRO A 40 -6.73 10.61 10.60
N GLU A 41 -5.88 11.58 10.96
CA GLU A 41 -6.10 13.01 10.66
C GLU A 41 -5.88 13.31 9.17
N THR A 42 -4.90 12.66 8.55
CA THR A 42 -4.58 12.84 7.12
C THR A 42 -5.19 11.77 6.23
N GLY A 43 -5.80 10.73 6.83
CA GLY A 43 -6.28 9.55 6.12
C GLY A 43 -5.14 8.83 5.41
N SER A 44 -3.93 8.85 5.95
CA SER A 44 -2.76 8.28 5.27
C SER A 44 -1.81 7.59 6.22
N GLY A 45 -0.97 6.71 5.69
CA GLY A 45 0.02 6.01 6.47
C GLY A 45 1.13 5.40 5.62
N TRP A 46 2.15 4.92 6.29
CA TRP A 46 3.28 4.25 5.65
C TRP A 46 3.58 2.92 6.34
N ILE A 47 4.21 2.02 5.59
CA ILE A 47 4.53 0.66 6.00
C ILE A 47 5.95 0.37 5.53
N ASP A 48 6.79 -0.10 6.43
CA ASP A 48 8.10 -0.62 6.11
C ASP A 48 7.98 -2.12 5.76
N LEU A 49 8.29 -2.47 4.52
CA LEU A 49 8.25 -3.84 4.01
C LEU A 49 9.62 -4.53 4.14
N GLY A 50 10.62 -3.85 4.70
CA GLY A 50 11.99 -4.33 4.95
C GLY A 50 12.89 -4.26 3.71
N ARG A 51 12.32 -4.42 2.51
CA ARG A 51 13.01 -4.23 1.23
C ARG A 51 12.46 -3.06 0.40
N GLY A 52 11.49 -2.36 0.96
CA GLY A 52 10.81 -1.24 0.32
C GLY A 52 9.84 -0.59 1.29
N ARG A 53 9.15 0.46 0.83
CA ARG A 53 8.14 1.17 1.59
C ARG A 53 6.84 1.21 0.81
N ALA A 54 5.74 0.91 1.50
CA ALA A 54 4.41 1.19 0.99
C ALA A 54 3.82 2.41 1.69
N THR A 55 3.19 3.29 0.92
CA THR A 55 2.37 4.39 1.41
C THR A 55 0.92 4.08 1.05
N VAL A 56 0.02 4.41 1.96
CA VAL A 56 -1.41 4.13 1.84
C VAL A 56 -2.14 5.42 2.12
N THR A 57 -3.00 5.85 1.21
CA THR A 57 -3.75 7.10 1.32
C THR A 57 -5.22 6.86 1.02
N ALA A 58 -6.07 7.14 1.98
CA ALA A 58 -7.52 7.16 1.82
C ALA A 58 -7.94 8.50 1.20
N ARG A 59 -8.70 8.42 0.10
CA ARG A 59 -9.22 9.58 -0.63
C ARG A 59 -10.68 9.33 -1.01
N GLY A 60 -11.62 9.93 -0.27
CA GLY A 60 -13.04 9.86 -0.60
C GLY A 60 -13.58 8.42 -0.64
N ASP A 61 -13.77 7.88 -1.84
CA ASP A 61 -14.30 6.55 -2.16
C ASP A 61 -13.23 5.57 -2.67
N ARG A 62 -11.94 5.89 -2.46
CA ARG A 62 -10.82 5.06 -2.91
C ARG A 62 -9.67 5.04 -1.93
N LEU A 63 -8.94 3.94 -1.99
CA LEU A 63 -7.65 3.75 -1.32
C LEU A 63 -6.55 3.76 -2.37
N GLU A 64 -5.65 4.71 -2.25
CA GLU A 64 -4.44 4.83 -3.05
C GLU A 64 -3.30 4.10 -2.33
N LEU A 65 -2.58 3.28 -3.07
CA LEU A 65 -1.44 2.51 -2.60
C LEU A 65 -0.24 2.89 -3.45
N ASP A 66 0.88 3.22 -2.82
CA ASP A 66 2.14 3.48 -3.50
C ASP A 66 3.23 2.58 -2.92
N VAL A 67 3.89 1.78 -3.73
CA VAL A 67 4.97 0.89 -3.29
C VAL A 67 6.25 1.31 -3.98
N VAL A 68 7.28 1.59 -3.19
CA VAL A 68 8.62 1.96 -3.66
C VAL A 68 9.61 0.93 -3.17
N ALA A 69 10.29 0.26 -4.10
CA ALA A 69 11.26 -0.79 -3.80
C ALA A 69 12.20 -1.05 -4.99
N PRO A 70 13.29 -1.80 -4.83
CA PRO A 70 14.08 -2.28 -5.95
C PRO A 70 13.22 -3.08 -6.96
N ALA A 71 13.54 -2.98 -8.25
CA ALA A 71 12.76 -3.59 -9.34
C ALA A 71 12.54 -5.11 -9.16
N GLU A 72 13.50 -5.79 -8.54
CA GLU A 72 13.47 -7.23 -8.26
C GLU A 72 12.48 -7.61 -7.15
N ASP A 73 12.25 -6.72 -6.18
CA ASP A 73 11.34 -6.95 -5.05
C ASP A 73 9.93 -6.38 -5.31
N LEU A 74 9.82 -5.39 -6.20
CA LEU A 74 8.58 -4.66 -6.47
C LEU A 74 7.37 -5.57 -6.77
N PRO A 75 7.43 -6.56 -7.68
CA PRO A 75 6.29 -7.43 -7.98
C PRO A 75 5.84 -8.26 -6.77
N ARG A 76 6.80 -8.67 -5.93
CA ARG A 76 6.51 -9.44 -4.71
C ARG A 76 5.82 -8.58 -3.67
N LEU A 77 6.25 -7.33 -3.51
CA LEU A 77 5.64 -6.40 -2.56
C LEU A 77 4.24 -5.96 -3.00
N GLU A 78 4.03 -5.73 -4.29
CA GLU A 78 2.71 -5.51 -4.91
C GLU A 78 1.74 -6.63 -4.54
N GLU A 79 2.15 -7.90 -4.74
CA GLU A 79 1.33 -9.06 -4.44
C GLU A 79 1.01 -9.18 -2.93
N VAL A 80 2.00 -8.94 -2.06
CA VAL A 80 1.79 -8.96 -0.61
C VAL A 80 0.76 -7.91 -0.20
N VAL A 81 0.88 -6.68 -0.68
CA VAL A 81 -0.04 -5.60 -0.34
C VAL A 81 -1.44 -5.90 -0.88
N ALA A 82 -1.55 -6.29 -2.16
CA ALA A 82 -2.82 -6.61 -2.79
C ALA A 82 -3.53 -7.79 -2.12
N SER A 83 -2.82 -8.89 -1.86
CA SER A 83 -3.40 -10.09 -1.26
C SER A 83 -4.02 -9.81 0.12
N HIS A 84 -3.36 -8.99 0.95
CA HIS A 84 -3.92 -8.62 2.26
C HIS A 84 -5.15 -7.73 2.12
N LEU A 85 -5.14 -6.78 1.19
CA LEU A 85 -6.28 -5.90 0.98
C LEU A 85 -7.51 -6.66 0.46
N VAL A 86 -7.33 -7.51 -0.55
CA VAL A 86 -8.39 -8.39 -1.09
C VAL A 86 -8.94 -9.31 0.00
N ARG A 87 -8.07 -9.85 0.87
CA ARG A 87 -8.50 -10.67 2.01
C ARG A 87 -9.33 -9.87 3.02
N PHE A 88 -8.94 -8.63 3.35
CA PHE A 88 -9.72 -7.80 4.25
C PHE A 88 -11.08 -7.41 3.65
N GLY A 89 -11.11 -7.15 2.35
CA GLY A 89 -12.28 -6.78 1.58
C GLY A 89 -12.98 -7.94 0.89
N THR A 90 -12.86 -9.18 1.38
CA THR A 90 -13.50 -10.35 0.74
C THR A 90 -15.02 -10.20 0.59
N HIS A 91 -15.65 -9.41 1.47
CA HIS A 91 -17.07 -9.07 1.40
C HIS A 91 -17.37 -7.87 0.49
N ASP A 92 -16.39 -6.99 0.27
CA ASP A 92 -16.54 -5.75 -0.49
C ASP A 92 -15.96 -5.90 -1.93
N GLU A 93 -15.63 -7.14 -2.34
CA GLU A 93 -15.10 -7.50 -3.67
C GLU A 93 -13.95 -6.60 -4.17
N LEU A 94 -13.08 -6.19 -3.24
CA LEU A 94 -12.00 -5.25 -3.55
C LEU A 94 -11.06 -5.81 -4.62
N THR A 95 -10.79 -5.02 -5.66
CA THR A 95 -9.80 -5.30 -6.69
C THR A 95 -8.66 -4.30 -6.66
N VAL A 96 -7.43 -4.80 -6.79
CA VAL A 96 -6.21 -3.99 -6.82
C VAL A 96 -5.59 -4.09 -8.20
N ASP A 97 -5.51 -2.96 -8.90
CA ASP A 97 -4.88 -2.84 -10.21
C ASP A 97 -3.62 -1.97 -10.10
N TRP A 98 -2.44 -2.59 -10.24
CA TRP A 98 -1.16 -1.91 -10.14
C TRP A 98 -0.76 -1.25 -11.45
N ARG A 99 -0.23 -0.04 -11.35
CA ARG A 99 0.27 0.80 -12.43
C ARG A 99 1.73 1.17 -12.14
N ARG A 100 2.54 1.20 -13.19
CA ARG A 100 3.97 1.55 -13.16
C ARG A 100 4.17 2.91 -13.82
#